data_AF-A0A0F8YN38-F1
#
_entry.id   AF-A0A0F8YN38-F1
#
_cell.length_a   1.000
_cell.length_b   1.000
_cell.length_c   1.000
_cell.angle_alpha   90.00
_cell.angle_beta   90.00
_cell.angle_gamma   90.00
#
_symmetry.space_group_name_H-M   'P 1'
#
loop_
_entity.id
_entity.type
_entity.pdbx_description
1 polymer ?
#
loop_
_entity_poly.entity_id
_entity_poly.type
_entity_poly.pdbx_seq_one_letter_code
_entity_poly.pdbx_strand_id
1 'polypeptide(L)'
;MANKKKSREKQGRLNKFRQEIAKKVLGRQKKKVAQGVVGQLQTQSTSSQVAFLRSALDSGKLAPEKLRKALVNKAPGEMAKGAKRINPKGSKPTVDELMKDIRKDGEFMALASRVGLDEEYFINLAKNECRKWSD
;
A
#
# COMPACT_ATOMS: atom_id res chain seq x y z
N MET A 1 9.52 27.44 7.34
CA MET A 1 8.96 26.33 8.15
C MET A 1 7.89 25.47 7.43
N ALA A 2 7.83 25.43 6.08
CA ALA A 2 6.75 24.74 5.33
C ALA A 2 6.95 23.21 5.10
N ASN A 3 8.09 22.64 5.50
CA ASN A 3 8.47 21.27 5.09
C ASN A 3 7.91 20.16 6.01
N LYS A 4 7.53 20.46 7.26
CA LYS A 4 6.99 19.47 8.21
C LYS A 4 5.52 19.10 7.95
N LYS A 5 4.68 20.05 7.50
CA LYS A 5 3.23 19.83 7.31
C LYS A 5 2.94 18.88 6.14
N LYS A 6 3.67 19.03 5.02
CA LYS A 6 3.60 18.12 3.86
C LYS A 6 4.11 16.70 4.16
N SER A 7 4.91 16.49 5.21
CA SER A 7 5.44 15.16 5.56
C SER A 7 4.41 14.30 6.31
N ARG A 8 3.57 14.90 7.16
CA ARG A 8 2.50 14.20 7.90
C ARG A 8 1.38 13.68 7.00
N GLU A 9 0.98 14.45 5.98
CA GLU A 9 -0.02 14.00 4.99
C GLU A 9 0.52 12.92 4.04
N LYS A 10 1.84 12.84 3.84
CA LYS A 10 2.51 11.85 2.97
C LYS A 10 2.56 10.46 3.59
N GLN A 11 2.91 10.37 4.88
CA GLN A 11 2.88 9.10 5.62
C GLN A 11 1.46 8.50 5.66
N GLY A 12 0.41 9.32 5.78
CA GLY A 12 -0.97 8.85 5.76
C GLY A 12 -1.41 8.06 4.52
N ARG A 13 -0.75 8.25 3.36
CA ARG A 13 -1.14 7.65 2.07
C ARG A 13 -0.74 6.18 1.97
N LEU A 14 0.53 5.91 2.23
CA LEU A 14 1.05 4.55 2.27
C LEU A 14 0.49 3.80 3.48
N ASN A 15 0.27 4.53 4.59
CA ASN A 15 -0.42 4.00 5.75
C ASN A 15 -1.77 3.40 5.37
N LYS A 16 -2.64 4.18 4.71
CA LYS A 16 -3.98 3.72 4.31
C LYS A 16 -3.96 2.49 3.39
N PHE A 17 -3.06 2.49 2.40
CA PHE A 17 -2.89 1.36 1.49
C PHE A 17 -2.51 0.09 2.25
N ARG A 18 -1.51 0.17 3.13
CA ARG A 18 -1.04 -0.97 3.93
C ARG A 18 -2.08 -1.46 4.92
N GLN A 19 -2.87 -0.57 5.54
CA GLN A 19 -3.98 -0.98 6.41
C GLN A 19 -5.02 -1.81 5.63
N GLU A 20 -5.37 -1.39 4.41
CA GLU A 20 -6.34 -2.07 3.54
C GLU A 20 -5.82 -3.44 3.06
N ILE A 21 -4.52 -3.55 2.76
CA ILE A 21 -3.85 -4.83 2.45
C ILE A 21 -3.93 -5.77 3.64
N ALA A 22 -3.46 -5.32 4.80
CA ALA A 22 -3.42 -6.13 6.00
C ALA A 22 -4.82 -6.64 6.38
N LYS A 23 -5.84 -5.78 6.27
CA LYS A 23 -7.25 -6.11 6.51
C LYS A 23 -7.78 -7.25 5.65
N LYS A 24 -7.48 -7.28 4.34
CA LYS A 24 -7.99 -8.33 3.43
C LYS A 24 -7.15 -9.60 3.43
N VAL A 25 -5.84 -9.47 3.59
CA VAL A 25 -4.91 -10.60 3.64
C VAL A 25 -5.21 -11.49 4.85
N LEU A 26 -5.52 -10.87 5.98
CA LEU A 26 -5.79 -11.56 7.24
C LEU A 26 -7.28 -11.85 7.44
N GLY A 27 -8.15 -11.06 6.80
CA GLY A 27 -9.61 -11.20 6.83
C GLY A 27 -10.18 -12.52 6.29
N ARG A 28 -9.38 -13.38 5.64
CA ARG A 28 -9.87 -14.63 5.02
C ARG A 28 -9.34 -15.93 5.63
N GLN A 29 -8.47 -15.88 6.65
CA GLN A 29 -8.13 -17.09 7.42
C GLN A 29 -8.97 -17.12 8.71
N LYS A 30 -10.00 -17.98 8.72
CA LYS A 30 -10.90 -18.30 9.85
C LYS A 30 -11.55 -17.08 10.53
N LYS A 31 -12.82 -16.84 10.17
CA LYS A 31 -13.71 -15.72 10.55
C LYS A 31 -13.66 -15.20 12.01
N LYS A 32 -13.19 -15.97 13.00
CA LYS A 32 -13.08 -15.52 14.41
C LYS A 32 -11.69 -15.00 14.82
N VAL A 33 -10.60 -15.55 14.28
CA VAL A 33 -9.22 -15.07 14.58
C VAL A 33 -8.89 -13.84 13.74
N ALA A 34 -9.42 -13.79 12.51
CA ALA A 34 -9.23 -12.68 11.58
C ALA A 34 -9.75 -11.33 12.10
N GLN A 35 -10.87 -11.29 12.83
CA GLN A 35 -11.45 -10.02 13.31
C GLN A 35 -10.57 -9.33 14.36
N GLY A 36 -9.97 -10.08 15.29
CA GLY A 36 -9.09 -9.52 16.32
C GLY A 36 -7.76 -9.00 15.77
N VAL A 37 -7.15 -9.76 14.86
CA VAL A 37 -5.89 -9.37 14.20
C VAL A 37 -6.09 -8.16 13.29
N VAL A 38 -7.21 -8.11 12.55
CA VAL A 38 -7.56 -6.95 11.72
C VAL A 38 -7.83 -5.70 12.57
N GLY A 39 -8.52 -5.84 13.71
CA GLY A 39 -8.73 -4.75 14.66
C GLY A 39 -7.42 -4.21 15.24
N GLN A 40 -6.50 -5.09 15.63
CA GLN A 40 -5.16 -4.70 16.08
C GLN A 40 -4.33 -4.02 14.98
N LEU A 41 -4.43 -4.47 13.74
CA LEU A 41 -3.73 -3.82 12.64
C LEU A 41 -4.30 -2.45 12.31
N GLN A 42 -5.62 -2.25 12.45
CA GLN A 42 -6.24 -0.95 12.23
C GLN A 42 -5.79 0.11 13.26
N THR A 43 -5.42 -0.30 14.47
CA THR A 43 -4.92 0.61 15.53
C THR A 43 -3.40 0.80 15.50
N GLN A 44 -2.67 -0.04 14.77
CA GLN A 44 -1.22 0.01 14.71
C GLN A 44 -0.67 1.00 13.70
N SER A 45 0.53 1.48 13.98
CA SER A 45 1.32 2.26 13.04
C SER A 45 1.64 1.43 11.80
N THR A 46 1.92 2.10 10.71
CA THR A 46 2.06 1.43 9.43
C THR A 46 3.34 0.64 9.28
N SER A 47 4.46 1.05 9.89
CA SER A 47 5.64 0.18 9.92
C SER A 47 5.34 -1.09 10.72
N SER A 48 4.54 -0.98 11.79
CA SER A 48 4.08 -2.15 12.56
C SER A 48 3.22 -3.10 11.72
N GLN A 49 2.38 -2.58 10.82
CA GLN A 49 1.60 -3.42 9.90
C GLN A 49 2.48 -4.16 8.88
N VAL A 50 3.51 -3.51 8.37
CA VAL A 50 4.47 -4.11 7.42
C VAL A 50 5.33 -5.15 8.11
N ALA A 51 5.82 -4.85 9.31
CA ALA A 51 6.52 -5.79 10.16
C ALA A 51 5.66 -7.01 10.51
N PHE A 52 4.37 -6.81 10.80
CA PHE A 52 3.43 -7.90 11.03
C PHE A 52 3.26 -8.78 9.79
N LEU A 53 3.03 -8.19 8.62
CA LEU A 53 2.88 -8.94 7.37
C LEU A 53 4.15 -9.70 7.01
N ARG A 54 5.32 -9.09 7.23
CA ARG A 54 6.63 -9.73 7.07
C ARG A 54 6.77 -10.93 8.00
N SER A 55 6.49 -10.75 9.30
CA SER A 55 6.51 -11.82 10.29
C SER A 55 5.52 -12.96 9.96
N ALA A 56 4.34 -12.62 9.43
CA ALA A 56 3.36 -13.60 9.01
C ALA A 56 3.81 -14.43 7.79
N LEU A 57 4.56 -13.83 6.85
CA LEU A 57 5.21 -14.57 5.76
C LEU A 57 6.33 -15.46 6.29
N ASP A 58 7.20 -14.93 7.16
CA ASP A 58 8.35 -15.64 7.71
C ASP A 58 7.93 -16.87 8.53
N SER A 59 6.83 -16.76 9.27
CA SER A 59 6.26 -17.85 10.06
C SER A 59 5.35 -18.80 9.28
N GLY A 60 5.19 -18.62 7.96
CA GLY A 60 4.30 -19.44 7.12
C GLY A 60 2.80 -19.29 7.39
N LYS A 61 2.40 -18.44 8.35
CA LYS A 61 1.00 -18.14 8.68
C LYS A 61 0.27 -17.47 7.52
N LEU A 62 1.03 -16.74 6.70
CA LEU A 62 0.56 -16.11 5.48
C LEU A 62 1.27 -16.72 4.26
N ALA A 63 0.49 -17.34 3.38
CA ALA A 63 1.01 -17.79 2.09
C ALA A 63 1.39 -16.59 1.21
N PRO A 64 2.59 -16.56 0.58
CA PRO A 64 3.03 -15.48 -0.30
C PRO A 64 2.04 -15.13 -1.40
N GLU A 65 1.39 -16.13 -2.01
CA GLU A 65 0.38 -15.92 -3.05
C GLU A 65 -0.85 -15.15 -2.56
N LYS A 66 -1.26 -15.34 -1.30
CA LYS A 66 -2.39 -14.61 -0.74
C LYS A 66 -2.06 -13.14 -0.57
N LEU A 67 -0.83 -12.83 -0.15
CA LEU A 67 -0.35 -11.46 -0.06
C LEU A 67 -0.21 -10.83 -1.45
N ARG A 68 0.38 -11.55 -2.41
CA ARG A 68 0.47 -11.12 -3.82
C ARG A 68 -0.91 -10.78 -4.38
N LYS A 69 -1.87 -11.70 -4.25
CA LYS A 69 -3.24 -11.52 -4.73
C LYS A 69 -3.92 -10.31 -4.08
N ALA A 70 -3.68 -10.06 -2.80
CA ALA A 70 -4.23 -8.89 -2.14
C ALA A 70 -3.61 -7.58 -2.64
N LEU A 71 -2.28 -7.55 -2.80
CA LEU A 71 -1.55 -6.40 -3.35
C LEU A 71 -2.01 -6.08 -4.78
N VAL A 72 -2.09 -7.09 -5.65
CA VAL A 72 -2.58 -6.90 -7.03
C VAL A 72 -4.00 -6.33 -7.07
N ASN A 73 -4.90 -6.83 -6.23
CA ASN A 73 -6.30 -6.37 -6.22
C ASN A 73 -6.51 -4.96 -5.63
N LYS A 74 -5.59 -4.48 -4.79
CA LYS A 74 -5.76 -3.22 -4.04
C LYS A 74 -4.87 -2.09 -4.52
N ALA A 75 -3.68 -2.39 -5.02
CA ALA A 75 -2.75 -1.40 -5.52
C ALA A 75 -3.37 -0.44 -6.55
N PRO A 76 -4.18 -0.88 -7.54
CA PRO A 76 -4.81 0.04 -8.49
C PRO A 76 -5.74 1.07 -7.82
N GLY A 77 -6.62 0.62 -6.91
CA GLY A 77 -7.56 1.50 -6.23
C GLY A 77 -6.90 2.48 -5.28
N GLU A 78 -5.78 2.09 -4.66
CA GLU A 78 -5.01 2.97 -3.79
C GLU A 78 -4.13 3.93 -4.58
N MET A 79 -3.60 3.51 -5.74
CA MET A 79 -2.94 4.40 -6.70
C MET A 79 -3.90 5.51 -7.18
N ALA A 80 -5.14 5.15 -7.54
CA ALA A 80 -6.18 6.10 -7.93
C ALA A 80 -6.55 7.09 -6.80
N LYS A 81 -6.62 6.62 -5.55
CA LYS A 81 -6.81 7.50 -4.38
C LYS A 81 -5.61 8.43 -4.18
N GLY A 82 -4.39 7.94 -4.41
CA GLY A 82 -3.16 8.73 -4.42
C GLY A 82 -3.22 9.85 -5.45
N ALA A 83 -3.56 9.52 -6.69
CA ALA A 83 -3.74 10.45 -7.80
C ALA A 83 -4.75 11.57 -7.45
N LYS A 84 -5.96 11.20 -7.02
CA LYS A 84 -7.02 12.16 -6.64
C LYS A 84 -6.62 13.09 -5.48
N ARG A 85 -5.77 12.63 -4.55
CA ARG A 85 -5.32 13.45 -3.41
C ARG A 85 -4.14 14.34 -3.73
N ILE A 86 -3.22 13.89 -4.59
CA ILE A 86 -2.09 14.71 -5.04
C ILE A 86 -2.61 15.90 -5.84
N ASN A 87 -3.60 15.67 -6.70
CA ASN A 87 -4.19 16.69 -7.55
C ASN A 87 -5.73 16.67 -7.49
N PRO A 88 -6.33 17.28 -6.45
CA PRO A 88 -7.78 17.33 -6.31
C PRO A 88 -8.48 18.22 -7.35
N LYS A 89 -7.71 19.06 -8.08
CA LYS A 89 -8.23 20.04 -9.05
C LYS A 89 -8.33 19.52 -10.49
N GLY A 90 -8.18 18.22 -10.73
CA GLY A 90 -8.21 17.66 -12.09
C GLY A 90 -6.85 17.72 -12.82
N SER A 91 -5.79 18.23 -12.19
CA SER A 91 -4.45 18.27 -12.80
C SER A 91 -3.84 16.87 -12.87
N LYS A 92 -3.26 16.54 -14.03
CA LYS A 92 -2.62 15.24 -14.28
C LYS A 92 -1.48 14.99 -13.27
N PRO A 93 -1.55 13.97 -12.41
CA PRO A 93 -0.43 13.58 -11.55
C PRO A 93 0.70 12.98 -12.40
N THR A 94 1.92 13.10 -11.91
CA THR A 94 3.09 12.46 -12.53
C THR A 94 3.38 11.10 -11.89
N VAL A 95 4.06 10.23 -12.64
CA VAL A 95 4.50 8.91 -12.14
C VAL A 95 5.39 9.08 -10.92
N ASP A 96 6.33 10.03 -10.95
CA ASP A 96 7.23 10.27 -9.83
C ASP A 96 6.49 10.74 -8.57
N GLU A 97 5.45 11.56 -8.70
CA GLU A 97 4.63 11.98 -7.55
C GLU A 97 3.88 10.81 -6.92
N LEU A 98 3.36 9.88 -7.72
CA LEU A 98 2.70 8.66 -7.26
C LEU A 98 3.68 7.65 -6.64
N MET A 99 4.86 7.51 -7.23
CA MET A 99 5.90 6.58 -6.79
C MET A 99 6.72 7.09 -5.61
N LYS A 100 6.71 8.40 -5.33
CA LYS A 100 7.54 9.03 -4.30
C LYS A 100 7.41 8.38 -2.92
N ASP A 101 6.19 8.08 -2.51
CA ASP A 101 5.93 7.53 -1.18
C ASP A 101 6.22 6.02 -1.13
N ILE A 102 6.04 5.31 -2.26
CA ILE A 102 6.38 3.89 -2.41
C ILE A 102 7.90 3.70 -2.35
N ARG A 103 8.67 4.49 -3.13
CA ARG A 103 10.14 4.44 -3.18
C ARG A 103 10.81 4.81 -1.87
N LYS A 104 10.20 5.73 -1.11
CA LYS A 104 10.71 6.14 0.21
C LYS A 104 10.54 5.08 1.28
N ASP A 105 9.75 4.04 0.99
CA ASP A 105 9.44 3.03 1.96
C ASP A 105 10.03 1.68 1.58
N GLY A 106 11.32 1.53 1.92
CA GLY A 106 12.09 0.32 1.67
C GLY A 106 11.48 -0.92 2.32
N GLU A 107 10.77 -0.80 3.45
CA GLU A 107 10.13 -1.95 4.09
C GLU A 107 8.92 -2.44 3.29
N PHE A 108 8.11 -1.52 2.74
CA PHE A 108 7.04 -1.90 1.82
C PHE A 108 7.61 -2.59 0.57
N MET A 109 8.62 -1.98 -0.04
CA MET A 109 9.21 -2.48 -1.28
C MET A 109 9.87 -3.84 -1.08
N ALA A 110 10.54 -4.05 0.04
CA ALA A 110 11.07 -5.36 0.40
C ALA A 110 9.95 -6.40 0.56
N LEU A 111 8.85 -6.06 1.24
CA LEU A 111 7.71 -6.95 1.42
C LEU A 111 7.03 -7.30 0.08
N ALA A 112 6.83 -6.32 -0.79
CA ALA A 112 6.22 -6.50 -2.11
C ALA A 112 7.11 -7.35 -3.03
N SER A 113 8.43 -7.10 -3.02
CA SER A 113 9.41 -7.86 -3.80
C SER A 113 9.43 -9.33 -3.40
N ARG A 114 9.30 -9.65 -2.10
CA ARG A 114 9.19 -11.05 -1.62
C ARG A 114 8.00 -11.82 -2.19
N VAL A 115 7.02 -11.15 -2.76
CA VAL A 115 5.86 -11.77 -3.41
C VAL A 115 5.82 -11.52 -4.92
N GLY A 116 6.97 -11.15 -5.52
CA GLY A 116 7.12 -10.94 -6.96
C GLY A 116 6.43 -9.67 -7.47
N LEU A 117 6.32 -8.63 -6.64
CA LEU A 117 5.84 -7.30 -7.02
C LEU A 117 6.97 -6.30 -6.79
N ASP A 118 7.68 -5.99 -7.87
CA ASP A 118 8.83 -5.08 -7.87
C ASP A 118 8.42 -3.63 -8.12
N GLU A 119 9.42 -2.75 -8.23
CA GLU A 119 9.19 -1.34 -8.52
C GLU A 119 8.54 -1.14 -9.89
N GLU A 120 8.92 -1.93 -10.89
CA GLU A 120 8.38 -1.84 -12.25
C GLU A 120 6.87 -2.07 -12.27
N TYR A 121 6.37 -3.04 -11.50
CA TYR A 121 4.94 -3.27 -11.31
C TYR A 121 4.21 -1.99 -10.85
N PHE A 122 4.73 -1.31 -9.82
CA PHE A 122 4.12 -0.09 -9.30
C PHE A 122 4.27 1.10 -10.24
N ILE A 123 5.39 1.21 -10.98
CA ILE A 123 5.59 2.21 -12.03
C ILE A 123 4.53 2.03 -13.12
N ASN A 124 4.26 0.81 -13.56
CA ASN A 124 3.26 0.52 -14.58
C ASN A 124 1.84 0.85 -14.09
N LEU A 125 1.53 0.58 -12.82
CA LEU A 125 0.29 1.05 -12.20
C LEU A 125 0.18 2.57 -12.19
N ALA A 126 1.25 3.28 -11.82
CA ALA A 126 1.27 4.74 -11.79
C ALA A 126 1.12 5.32 -13.21
N LYS A 127 1.83 4.78 -14.22
CA LYS A 127 1.69 5.17 -15.63
C LYS A 127 0.25 5.01 -16.11
N ASN A 128 -0.36 3.86 -15.83
CA ASN A 128 -1.75 3.59 -16.20
C ASN A 128 -2.72 4.57 -15.54
N GLU A 129 -2.47 4.92 -14.28
CA GLU A 129 -3.31 5.90 -13.59
C GLU A 129 -3.12 7.32 -14.16
N CYS A 130 -1.88 7.75 -14.43
CA CYS A 130 -1.59 9.04 -15.06
C CYS A 130 -2.23 9.18 -16.45
N ARG A 131 -2.33 8.08 -17.22
CA ARG A 131 -2.96 8.09 -18.55
C ARG A 131 -4.45 8.43 -18.48
N LYS A 132 -5.17 7.91 -17.49
CA LYS A 132 -6.62 8.17 -17.29
C LYS A 132 -6.99 9.63 -17.02
N TRP A 133 -6.00 10.48 -16.75
CA TRP A 133 -6.18 11.92 -16.52
C TRP A 133 -5.85 12.75 -17.77
N SER A 134 -5.61 12.10 -18.91
CA SER A 134 -5.32 12.76 -20.19
C SER A 134 -6.52 12.69 -21.16
N ASP A 135 -7.61 12.05 -20.75
CA ASP A 135 -8.92 11.99 -21.42
C ASP A 135 -9.92 12.85 -20.64
#